data_AF-A0A920R1B8-F1
#
_entry.id   AF-A0A920R1B8-F1
#
_cell.length_a   1.000
_cell.length_b   1.000
_cell.length_c   1.000
_cell.angle_alpha   90.00
_cell.angle_beta   90.00
_cell.angle_gamma   90.00
#
_symmetry.space_group_name_H-M   'P 1'
#
loop_
_entity.id
_entity.type
_entity.pdbx_description
1 polymer ?
#
loop_
_entity_poly.entity_id
_entity_poly.type
_entity_poly.pdbx_seq_one_letter_code
_entity_poly.pdbx_strand_id
1 'polypeptide(L)'
;MGKMKGDMGGGASVIAAMQAISQLKPKLNVHVVCAATDNMPSGTAQRPGDVVTAMNGMTIEVDNTDAEGRLTLADAIGYALSKNATRIVDVATLTGAARIALGDG
;
A
#
# COMPACT_ATOMS: atom_id res chain seq x y z
N MET A 1 9.58 -17.72 -0.08
CA MET A 1 9.67 -16.29 -0.46
C MET A 1 9.58 -15.97 -1.95
N GLY A 2 9.94 -16.82 -2.93
CA GLY A 2 10.00 -16.38 -4.34
C GLY A 2 8.72 -15.76 -4.96
N LYS A 3 7.56 -15.94 -4.32
CA LYS A 3 6.29 -15.31 -4.70
C LYS A 3 6.11 -13.88 -4.19
N MET A 4 6.86 -13.44 -3.17
CA MET A 4 6.77 -12.08 -2.58
C MET A 4 7.28 -10.99 -3.54
N LYS A 5 7.95 -11.35 -4.64
CA LYS A 5 8.16 -10.42 -5.76
C LYS A 5 6.86 -9.83 -6.30
N GLY A 6 5.74 -10.52 -6.11
CA GLY A 6 4.41 -10.07 -6.48
C GLY A 6 3.73 -9.20 -5.43
N ASP A 7 4.39 -8.89 -4.32
CA ASP A 7 3.78 -8.09 -3.24
C ASP A 7 3.63 -6.59 -3.60
N MET A 8 4.29 -6.17 -4.68
CA MET A 8 4.04 -4.91 -5.38
C MET A 8 2.83 -4.97 -6.33
N GLY A 9 2.06 -6.08 -6.32
CA GLY A 9 0.97 -6.34 -7.26
C GLY A 9 -0.11 -5.27 -7.27
N GLY A 10 -0.47 -4.73 -6.10
CA GLY A 10 -1.40 -3.60 -6.00
C GLY A 10 -0.90 -2.35 -6.72
N GLY A 11 0.38 -2.00 -6.52
CA GLY A 11 1.06 -0.92 -7.24
C GLY A 11 1.10 -1.13 -8.75
N ALA A 12 1.44 -2.35 -9.19
CA ALA A 12 1.44 -2.72 -10.61
C ALA A 12 0.06 -2.53 -11.25
N SER A 13 -1.00 -3.00 -10.58
CA SER A 13 -2.38 -2.91 -11.06
C SER A 13 -2.84 -1.46 -11.22
N VAL A 14 -2.55 -0.57 -10.26
CA VAL A 14 -2.96 0.84 -10.37
C VAL A 14 -2.17 1.62 -11.42
N ILE A 15 -0.89 1.29 -11.62
CA ILE A 15 -0.08 1.86 -12.71
C ILE A 15 -0.65 1.43 -14.07
N ALA A 16 -0.98 0.14 -14.23
CA ALA A 16 -1.64 -0.35 -15.45
C ALA A 16 -3.03 0.29 -15.66
N ALA A 17 -3.80 0.50 -14.60
CA ALA A 17 -5.08 1.21 -14.68
C ALA A 17 -4.90 2.66 -15.17
N MET A 18 -3.85 3.36 -14.73
CA MET A 18 -3.52 4.71 -15.23
C MET A 18 -3.18 4.71 -16.73
N GLN A 19 -2.52 3.67 -17.23
CA GLN A 19 -2.30 3.52 -18.67
C GLN A 19 -3.64 3.44 -19.42
N ALA A 20 -4.60 2.64 -18.94
CA ALA A 20 -5.94 2.57 -19.53
C ALA A 20 -6.70 3.91 -19.42
N ILE A 21 -6.64 4.59 -18.27
CA ILE A 21 -7.27 5.91 -18.03
C ILE A 21 -6.71 6.95 -19.02
N SER A 22 -5.41 6.95 -19.28
CA SER A 22 -4.77 7.87 -20.22
C SER A 22 -5.28 7.70 -21.67
N GLN A 23 -5.71 6.48 -22.03
CA GLN A 23 -6.27 6.18 -23.35
C GLN A 23 -7.75 6.56 -23.43
N LEU A 24 -8.51 6.27 -22.37
CA LEU A 24 -9.95 6.58 -22.29
C LEU A 24 -10.24 8.07 -22.11
N LYS A 25 -9.30 8.83 -21.52
CA LYS A 25 -9.41 10.28 -21.28
C LYS A 25 -10.74 10.70 -20.64
N PRO A 26 -11.14 10.12 -19.49
CA PRO A 26 -12.36 10.53 -18.82
C PRO A 26 -12.25 11.99 -18.38
N LYS A 27 -13.40 12.68 -18.30
CA LYS A 27 -13.49 14.08 -17.83
C LYS A 27 -13.42 14.18 -16.30
N LEU A 28 -12.40 13.57 -15.71
CA LEU A 28 -12.17 13.58 -14.26
C LEU A 28 -10.66 13.48 -13.97
N ASN A 29 -10.23 14.09 -12.87
CA ASN A 29 -8.84 14.00 -12.40
C ASN A 29 -8.64 12.67 -11.65
N VAL A 30 -7.61 11.93 -12.03
CA VAL A 30 -7.18 10.72 -11.31
C VAL A 30 -5.75 10.91 -10.86
N HIS A 31 -5.50 10.62 -9.58
CA HIS A 31 -4.17 10.58 -8.99
C HIS A 31 -3.87 9.16 -8.53
N VAL A 32 -2.65 8.70 -8.77
CA VAL A 32 -2.13 7.45 -8.20
C VAL A 32 -1.00 7.77 -7.25
N VAL A 33 -1.02 7.12 -6.08
CA VAL A 33 0.01 7.16 -5.06
C VAL A 33 0.49 5.72 -4.86
N CYS A 34 1.78 5.47 -5.08
CA CYS A 34 2.39 4.16 -4.89
C CYS A 34 3.53 4.30 -3.89
N ALA A 35 3.33 3.82 -2.66
CA ALA A 35 4.38 3.75 -1.65
C ALA A 35 5.25 2.51 -1.91
N ALA A 36 6.30 2.67 -2.71
CA ALA A 36 7.20 1.59 -3.11
C ALA A 36 8.42 1.53 -2.20
N THR A 37 8.63 0.38 -1.57
CA THR A 37 9.79 0.04 -0.72
C THR A 37 9.99 -1.46 -0.71
N ASP A 38 11.18 -1.91 -0.30
CA ASP A 38 11.39 -3.31 0.09
C ASP A 38 11.17 -3.47 1.61
N ASN A 39 10.87 -4.69 2.05
CA ASN A 39 10.85 -5.08 3.47
C ASN A 39 11.96 -6.09 3.75
N MET A 40 13.05 -5.66 4.40
CA MET A 40 14.27 -6.46 4.55
C MET A 40 14.80 -6.45 5.98
N PRO A 41 15.26 -7.60 6.50
CA PRO A 41 15.93 -7.65 7.79
C PRO A 41 17.31 -7.00 7.71
N SER A 42 17.66 -6.21 8.72
CA SER A 42 18.98 -5.61 8.90
C SER A 42 19.18 -5.21 10.37
N GLY A 43 20.40 -4.82 10.75
CA GLY A 43 20.67 -4.28 12.09
C GLY A 43 19.95 -2.96 12.40
N THR A 44 19.35 -2.33 11.38
CA THR A 44 18.58 -1.09 11.48
C THR A 44 17.13 -1.27 11.00
N ALA A 45 16.68 -2.52 10.82
CA ALA A 45 15.31 -2.80 10.41
C ALA A 45 14.33 -2.50 11.55
N GLN A 46 13.07 -2.27 11.17
CA GLN A 46 11.97 -2.14 12.11
C GLN A 46 11.86 -3.42 12.96
N ARG A 47 11.52 -3.24 14.25
CA ARG A 47 11.43 -4.34 15.22
C ARG A 47 10.01 -4.46 15.76
N PRO A 48 9.57 -5.67 16.13
CA PRO A 48 8.38 -5.86 16.95
C PRO A 48 8.42 -4.97 18.21
N GLY A 49 7.34 -4.25 18.47
CA GLY A 49 7.18 -3.29 19.56
C GLY A 49 7.68 -1.87 19.26
N ASP A 50 8.29 -1.60 18.10
CA ASP A 50 8.58 -0.22 17.70
C ASP A 50 7.25 0.56 17.51
N VAL A 51 7.22 1.82 17.95
CA VAL A 51 6.08 2.72 17.74
C VAL A 51 6.47 3.77 16.70
N VAL A 52 5.77 3.79 15.57
CA VAL A 52 5.96 4.76 14.50
C VAL A 52 4.84 5.79 14.47
N THR A 53 5.12 6.97 13.94
CA THR A 53 4.11 8.03 13.75
C THR A 53 3.77 8.12 12.28
N ALA A 54 2.51 7.88 11.93
CA ALA A 54 2.00 8.03 10.57
C ALA A 54 1.85 9.51 10.18
N MET A 55 1.71 9.78 8.89
CA MET A 55 1.61 11.13 8.31
C MET A 55 0.46 11.96 8.91
N ASN A 56 -0.61 11.31 9.35
CA ASN A 56 -1.75 11.99 10.01
C ASN A 56 -1.53 12.27 11.51
N GLY A 57 -0.34 11.98 12.05
CA GLY A 57 0.00 12.14 13.46
C GLY A 57 -0.43 10.98 14.38
N MET A 58 -1.11 9.96 13.85
CA MET A 58 -1.48 8.76 14.61
C MET A 58 -0.25 7.88 14.86
N THR A 59 -0.07 7.40 16.08
CA THR A 59 0.98 6.43 16.41
C THR A 59 0.51 5.00 16.17
N ILE A 60 1.40 4.14 15.67
CA ILE A 60 1.14 2.72 15.38
C ILE A 60 2.22 1.89 16.08
N GLU A 61 1.80 0.97 16.95
CA GLU A 61 2.67 -0.07 17.48
C GLU A 61 2.83 -1.17 16.42
N VAL A 62 4.07 -1.51 16.09
CA VAL A 62 4.40 -2.54 15.12
C VAL A 62 4.61 -3.85 15.85
N ASP A 63 3.55 -4.61 16.08
CA ASP A 63 3.65 -5.93 16.73
C ASP A 63 4.26 -6.99 15.79
N ASN A 64 3.98 -6.89 14.48
CA ASN A 64 4.55 -7.78 13.46
C ASN A 64 5.03 -6.99 12.25
N THR A 65 6.31 -7.13 11.91
CA THR A 65 6.98 -6.43 10.81
C THR A 65 6.64 -6.98 9.43
N ASP A 66 5.98 -8.15 9.34
CA ASP A 66 5.43 -8.75 8.11
C ASP A 66 3.99 -8.27 7.84
N ALA A 67 3.50 -7.33 8.64
CA ALA A 67 2.26 -6.59 8.39
C ALA A 67 2.55 -5.16 7.90
N GLU A 68 3.70 -4.94 7.27
CA GLU A 68 4.23 -3.67 6.78
C GLU A 68 3.35 -3.00 5.71
N GLY A 69 2.66 -3.78 4.87
CA GLY A 69 1.88 -3.22 3.76
C GLY A 69 0.81 -2.22 4.22
N ARG A 70 0.25 -2.41 5.42
CA ARG A 70 -0.71 -1.45 5.99
C ARG A 70 -0.04 -0.18 6.53
N LEU A 71 1.23 -0.25 6.93
CA LEU A 71 1.99 0.91 7.41
C LEU A 71 2.28 1.86 6.25
N THR A 72 2.75 1.34 5.12
CA THR A 72 2.99 2.15 3.92
C THR A 72 1.69 2.72 3.35
N LEU A 73 0.60 1.95 3.39
CA LEU A 73 -0.73 2.44 2.97
C LEU A 73 -1.26 3.55 3.88
N ALA A 74 -1.01 3.52 5.19
CA ALA A 74 -1.45 4.57 6.10
C ALA A 74 -0.89 5.95 5.66
N ASP A 75 0.38 6.00 5.31
CA ASP A 75 1.02 7.22 4.80
C ASP A 75 0.60 7.56 3.37
N ALA A 76 0.42 6.56 2.49
CA ALA A 76 -0.07 6.80 1.14
C ALA A 76 -1.48 7.43 1.13
N ILE A 77 -2.37 6.95 2.01
CA ILE A 77 -3.71 7.51 2.19
C ILE A 77 -3.62 8.91 2.82
N GLY A 78 -2.79 9.09 3.85
CA GLY A 78 -2.53 10.41 4.44
C GLY A 78 -2.06 11.42 3.40
N TYR A 79 -1.17 11.00 2.50
CA TYR A 79 -0.68 11.82 1.40
C TYR A 79 -1.79 12.13 0.38
N ALA A 80 -2.56 11.13 -0.04
CA ALA A 80 -3.69 11.34 -0.96
C ALA A 80 -4.71 12.35 -0.41
N LEU A 81 -5.05 12.26 0.87
CA LEU A 81 -5.92 13.23 1.56
C LEU A 81 -5.30 14.63 1.57
N SER A 82 -3.99 14.76 1.82
CA SER A 82 -3.29 16.06 1.74
C SER A 82 -3.32 16.69 0.34
N LYS A 83 -3.59 15.89 -0.70
CA LYS A 83 -3.79 16.33 -2.08
C LYS A 83 -5.26 16.56 -2.45
N ASN A 84 -6.14 16.67 -1.46
CA ASN A 84 -7.58 16.89 -1.62
C ASN A 84 -8.31 15.75 -2.35
N ALA A 85 -7.82 14.50 -2.23
CA ALA A 85 -8.57 13.35 -2.72
C ALA A 85 -9.92 13.26 -2.02
N THR A 86 -11.01 13.19 -2.80
CA THR A 86 -12.40 13.08 -2.29
C THR A 86 -12.93 11.65 -2.32
N ARG A 87 -12.25 10.77 -3.07
CA ARG A 87 -12.54 9.33 -3.18
C ARG A 87 -11.21 8.60 -3.25
N ILE A 88 -11.07 7.55 -2.45
CA ILE A 88 -9.85 6.74 -2.36
C ILE A 88 -10.25 5.29 -2.61
N VAL A 89 -9.47 4.62 -3.45
CA VAL A 89 -9.50 3.18 -3.68
C VAL A 89 -8.09 2.68 -3.46
N ASP A 90 -7.86 1.92 -2.40
CA ASP A 90 -6.60 1.22 -2.17
C ASP A 90 -6.64 -0.18 -2.79
N VAL A 91 -5.49 -0.64 -3.27
CA VAL A 91 -5.31 -1.96 -3.88
C VAL A 91 -4.00 -2.53 -3.38
N ALA A 92 -4.03 -3.68 -2.72
CA ALA A 92 -2.86 -4.31 -2.13
C ALA A 92 -2.98 -5.83 -2.06
N THR A 93 -1.85 -6.52 -2.17
CA THR A 93 -1.69 -7.96 -1.89
C THR A 93 -1.57 -8.21 -0.38
N LEU A 94 -2.51 -7.66 0.39
CA LEU A 94 -2.28 -7.31 1.79
C LEU A 94 -2.22 -8.49 2.79
N THR A 95 -2.99 -9.54 2.57
CA THR A 95 -3.10 -10.62 3.56
C THR A 95 -3.25 -12.00 2.94
N GLY A 96 -2.63 -12.99 3.58
CA GLY A 96 -2.96 -14.39 3.34
C GLY A 96 -4.38 -14.76 3.78
N ALA A 97 -4.98 -14.01 4.72
CA ALA A 97 -6.33 -14.23 5.21
C ALA A 97 -7.39 -14.03 4.11
N ALA A 98 -7.24 -12.98 3.28
CA ALA A 98 -8.12 -12.76 2.13
C ALA A 98 -8.10 -13.95 1.16
N ARG A 99 -6.92 -14.49 0.89
CA ARG A 99 -6.74 -15.69 0.05
C ARG A 99 -7.41 -16.93 0.67
N ILE A 100 -7.29 -17.12 1.98
CA ILE A 100 -7.96 -18.24 2.68
C ILE A 100 -9.48 -18.08 2.61
N ALA A 101 -9.99 -16.86 2.76
CA ALA A 101 -11.42 -16.58 2.79
C ALA A 101 -12.10 -16.72 1.41
N LEU A 102 -11.45 -16.25 0.34
CA LEU A 102 -12.07 -16.09 -0.98
C LEU A 102 -11.41 -16.92 -2.09
N GLY A 103 -10.26 -17.55 -1.82
CA GLY A 103 -9.47 -18.25 -2.84
C GLY A 103 -8.65 -17.29 -3.72
N ASP A 104 -8.21 -17.81 -4.87
CA ASP A 104 -7.30 -17.09 -5.78
C ASP A 104 -8.02 -16.36 -6.94
N GLY A 105 -9.34 -16.53 -7.07
CA GLY A 105 -10.11 -15.98 -8.20
C GLY A 105 -9.87 -16.73 -9.52
#